data_AF-A0A453RVF8-F1
#
_entry.id   AF-A0A453RVF8-F1
#
_cell.length_a   1.000
_cell.length_b   1.000
_cell.length_c   1.000
_cell.angle_alpha   90.00
_cell.angle_beta   90.00
_cell.angle_gamma   90.00
#
_symmetry.space_group_name_H-M   'P 1'
#
loop_
_entity.id
_entity.type
_entity.pdbx_description
1 polymer ?
#
loop_
_entity_poly.entity_id
_entity_poly.type
_entity_poly.pdbx_seq_one_letter_code
_entity_poly.pdbx_strand_id
1 'polypeptide(L)'
;RHKHGETWPQSKMFKVRNDENIAPEGQKASKFRTIELSGIVEDLKIDMFAPNGWPSVSIDALKILSGKIPMDQIYTIEDDQERDEYSNGSELPEQDIEAASSYGTAYEPFGGGKKGTEACHAIAALCERSSIDKLISSFILPLQGDNISCKEGRIHCSLNINTETGRLSARIPNLQNQPALEKDRYKIRQAFFAAPGNSLVVADYGQLELRILAHLTSCKSMLDAFKAGGDFHSRTAMNMYEHVRDAVHEKKVLLEWQPQPGQEKPPVPLLKDAFGAERRKAKMLNFSIAYGKTAQGLSRDWQVSVKEARDTLKLWYRDRKEVSAWQKRQKELAREKCEVYTLLGRSRRFPNMTHAPHGQKGHVDRAAINAPVQGSAADVAMCAMLEIERNARLKELGWRLLLQVHDEVILEGPTESAEAARAIVVECMSKPFYGTNILKVDLAVDGKCGKSWYDAK
;
A
#
# COMPACT_ATOMS: atom_id res chain seq x y z
N ARG A 1 9.03 -31.00 5.73
CA ARG A 1 7.96 -31.65 4.95
C ARG A 1 7.27 -32.60 5.92
N HIS A 2 6.07 -32.27 6.35
CA HIS A 2 5.23 -33.17 7.13
C HIS A 2 5.00 -34.44 6.31
N LYS A 3 5.33 -35.62 6.83
CA LYS A 3 4.94 -36.87 6.20
C LYS A 3 3.47 -37.17 6.56
N HIS A 4 2.78 -37.90 5.70
CA HIS A 4 1.42 -38.33 5.98
C HIS A 4 1.43 -39.25 7.21
N GLY A 5 0.69 -38.89 8.27
CA GLY A 5 0.59 -39.68 9.51
C GLY A 5 1.50 -39.24 10.66
N GLU A 6 2.34 -38.22 10.50
CA GLU A 6 3.01 -37.58 11.64
C GLU A 6 1.99 -36.73 12.42
N THR A 7 2.02 -36.75 13.75
CA THR A 7 1.28 -35.81 14.62
C THR A 7 2.23 -34.72 15.10
N TRP A 8 1.67 -33.57 15.46
CA TRP A 8 2.42 -32.45 16.00
C TRP A 8 3.04 -32.88 17.33
N PRO A 9 4.38 -32.80 17.51
CA PRO A 9 4.97 -33.14 18.79
C PRO A 9 4.55 -32.09 19.82
N GLN A 10 4.08 -32.53 20.99
CA GLN A 10 3.71 -31.65 22.10
C GLN A 10 4.90 -30.83 22.62
N SER A 11 6.13 -31.33 22.46
CA SER A 11 7.34 -30.56 22.73
C SER A 11 8.46 -30.87 21.74
N LYS A 12 9.38 -29.93 21.56
CA LYS A 12 10.54 -30.09 20.69
C LYS A 12 11.76 -29.37 21.25
N MET A 13 12.89 -30.07 21.24
CA MET A 13 14.18 -29.53 21.64
C MET A 13 14.81 -28.69 20.53
N PHE A 14 15.32 -27.51 20.88
CA PHE A 14 16.06 -26.62 20.01
C PHE A 14 17.43 -26.32 20.61
N LYS A 15 18.47 -26.38 19.78
CA LYS A 15 19.81 -25.94 20.16
C LYS A 15 19.95 -24.45 19.84
N VAL A 16 20.08 -23.62 20.87
CA VAL A 16 20.17 -22.16 20.75
C VAL A 16 21.49 -21.66 21.31
N ARG A 17 21.88 -20.45 20.92
CA ARG A 17 23.10 -19.82 21.41
C ARG A 17 22.92 -19.44 22.88
N ASN A 18 23.97 -19.63 23.69
CA ASN A 18 23.93 -19.34 25.12
C ASN A 18 24.49 -17.94 25.39
N ASP A 19 23.79 -16.91 24.93
CA ASP A 19 24.27 -15.52 25.04
C ASP A 19 24.20 -14.99 26.49
N GLU A 20 23.45 -15.67 27.37
CA GLU A 20 23.30 -15.37 28.79
C GLU A 20 24.29 -16.15 29.69
N ASN A 21 25.21 -16.92 29.10
CA ASN A 21 26.19 -17.75 29.83
C ASN A 21 25.58 -18.65 30.91
N ILE A 22 24.37 -19.16 30.71
CA ILE A 22 23.71 -20.05 31.67
C ILE A 22 24.44 -21.38 31.69
N ALA A 23 24.87 -21.81 32.88
CA ALA A 23 25.55 -23.08 33.09
C ALA A 23 24.83 -23.92 34.16
N PRO A 24 24.83 -25.27 34.04
CA PRO A 24 24.46 -26.14 35.15
C PRO A 24 25.39 -25.89 36.34
N GLU A 25 24.90 -26.04 37.57
CA GLU A 25 25.70 -25.89 38.77
C GLU A 25 27.00 -26.71 38.69
N GLY A 26 28.14 -26.02 38.83
CA GLY A 26 29.47 -26.63 38.80
C GLY A 26 30.12 -26.82 37.42
N GLN A 27 29.52 -26.35 36.31
CA GLN A 27 30.11 -26.47 34.96
C GLN A 27 30.32 -25.11 34.26
N LYS A 28 31.24 -25.07 33.29
CA LYS A 28 31.44 -23.87 32.44
C LYS A 28 30.32 -23.77 31.41
N ALA A 29 29.82 -22.55 31.19
CA ALA A 29 28.78 -22.27 30.20
C ALA A 29 29.22 -22.68 28.79
N SER A 30 28.45 -23.58 28.16
CA SER A 30 28.64 -23.97 26.75
C SER A 30 28.20 -22.84 25.83
N LYS A 31 28.83 -22.72 24.65
CA LYS A 31 28.44 -21.78 23.57
C LYS A 31 26.99 -21.96 23.10
N PHE A 32 26.45 -23.16 23.26
CA PHE A 32 25.07 -23.50 22.93
C PHE A 32 24.40 -24.21 24.10
N ARG A 33 23.12 -23.91 24.30
CA ARG A 33 22.23 -24.61 25.23
C ARG A 33 21.07 -25.23 24.47
N THR A 34 20.46 -26.25 25.06
CA THR A 34 19.23 -26.82 24.54
C THR A 34 18.06 -26.20 25.30
N ILE A 35 17.05 -25.73 24.58
CA ILE A 35 15.75 -25.32 25.14
C ILE A 35 14.68 -26.29 24.63
N GLU A 36 13.72 -26.61 25.49
CA GLU A 36 12.50 -27.31 25.11
C GLU A 36 11.41 -26.28 24.86
N LEU A 37 10.78 -26.33 23.69
CA LEU A 37 9.56 -25.57 23.44
C LEU A 37 8.39 -26.55 23.42
N SER A 38 7.40 -26.31 24.27
CA SER A 38 6.17 -27.10 24.35
C SER A 38 5.00 -26.33 23.75
N GLY A 39 4.01 -27.06 23.24
CA GLY A 39 2.71 -26.51 22.85
C GLY A 39 2.04 -25.86 24.06
N ILE A 40 1.47 -24.67 23.86
CA ILE A 40 0.83 -23.89 24.93
C ILE A 40 -0.61 -24.34 25.15
N VAL A 41 -1.28 -24.78 24.08
CA VAL A 41 -2.67 -25.24 24.08
C VAL A 41 -2.85 -26.40 23.10
N GLU A 42 -3.83 -27.25 23.37
CA GLU A 42 -4.28 -28.30 22.46
C GLU A 42 -5.33 -27.73 21.47
N ASP A 43 -5.50 -28.39 20.32
CA ASP A 43 -6.57 -28.09 19.34
C ASP A 43 -6.64 -26.67 18.75
N LEU A 44 -5.53 -25.92 18.73
CA LEU A 44 -5.46 -24.63 18.05
C LEU A 44 -5.74 -24.77 16.54
N LYS A 45 -6.83 -24.16 16.07
CA LYS A 45 -7.19 -24.17 14.65
C LYS A 45 -6.24 -23.29 13.83
N ILE A 46 -5.51 -23.94 12.92
CA ILE A 46 -4.54 -23.30 12.03
C ILE A 46 -5.08 -23.30 10.61
N ASP A 47 -5.31 -22.09 10.07
CA ASP A 47 -5.88 -21.92 8.73
C ASP A 47 -4.82 -21.67 7.65
N MET A 48 -3.57 -21.39 8.04
CA MET A 48 -2.49 -21.04 7.12
C MET A 48 -1.26 -21.90 7.38
N PHE A 49 -0.71 -22.49 6.31
CA PHE A 49 0.48 -23.34 6.36
C PHE A 49 1.57 -22.80 5.44
N ALA A 50 2.82 -22.93 5.86
CA ALA A 50 4.00 -22.67 5.06
C ALA A 50 4.23 -23.81 4.04
N PRO A 51 5.01 -23.60 2.96
CA PRO A 51 5.27 -24.63 1.94
C PRO A 51 5.91 -25.92 2.47
N ASN A 52 6.53 -25.86 3.65
CA ASN A 52 7.13 -27.00 4.32
C ASN A 52 6.13 -27.85 5.14
N GLY A 53 4.85 -27.44 5.19
CA GLY A 53 3.75 -28.07 5.92
C GLY A 53 3.58 -27.58 7.37
N TRP A 54 4.41 -26.66 7.84
CA TRP A 54 4.32 -26.10 9.20
C TRP A 54 3.29 -24.96 9.25
N PRO A 55 2.74 -24.61 10.43
CA PRO A 55 1.80 -23.52 10.60
C PRO A 55 2.51 -22.24 10.19
N SER A 56 1.82 -21.40 9.45
CA SER A 56 2.34 -20.08 9.14
C SER A 56 2.40 -19.25 10.41
N VAL A 57 3.55 -18.65 10.68
CA VAL A 57 3.72 -17.60 11.71
C VAL A 57 3.72 -16.20 11.07
N SER A 58 3.10 -16.07 9.89
CA SER A 58 2.93 -14.78 9.25
C SER A 58 1.98 -13.88 10.04
N ILE A 59 2.10 -12.56 9.87
CA ILE A 59 1.19 -11.60 10.49
C ILE A 59 -0.28 -11.93 10.15
N ASP A 60 -0.56 -12.38 8.92
CA ASP A 60 -1.92 -12.75 8.52
C ASP A 60 -2.44 -13.97 9.29
N ALA A 61 -1.59 -14.97 9.52
CA ALA A 61 -1.94 -16.12 10.34
C ALA A 61 -2.18 -15.73 11.81
N LEU A 62 -1.30 -14.90 12.38
CA LEU A 62 -1.46 -14.40 13.75
C LEU A 62 -2.69 -13.50 13.93
N LYS A 63 -3.09 -12.75 12.89
CA LYS A 63 -4.33 -11.96 12.88
C LYS A 63 -5.59 -12.82 12.90
N ILE A 64 -5.57 -14.00 12.27
CA ILE A 64 -6.68 -14.96 12.36
C ILE A 64 -6.81 -15.49 13.80
N LEU A 65 -5.67 -15.78 14.44
CA LEU A 65 -5.64 -16.26 15.82
C LEU A 65 -6.15 -15.22 16.82
N SER A 66 -5.73 -13.95 16.68
CA SER A 66 -6.12 -12.86 17.60
C SER A 66 -7.50 -12.29 17.33
N GLY A 67 -7.96 -12.27 16.07
CA GLY A 67 -9.21 -11.63 15.68
C GLY A 67 -9.04 -10.13 15.43
N LYS A 68 -10.14 -9.38 15.51
CA LYS A 68 -10.18 -7.93 15.25
C LYS A 68 -10.22 -7.17 16.57
N ILE A 69 -9.08 -7.11 17.25
CA ILE A 69 -8.94 -6.36 18.50
C ILE A 69 -8.60 -4.90 18.18
N PRO A 70 -9.41 -3.92 18.63
CA PRO A 70 -9.10 -2.50 18.53
C PRO A 70 -7.77 -2.14 19.23
N MET A 71 -7.03 -1.19 18.65
CA MET A 71 -5.69 -0.80 19.13
C MET A 71 -5.68 -0.24 20.56
N ASP A 72 -6.72 0.51 20.92
CA ASP A 72 -6.93 1.06 22.26
C ASP A 72 -7.11 -0.04 23.31
N GLN A 73 -7.62 -1.21 22.92
CA GLN A 73 -7.83 -2.35 23.81
C GLN A 73 -6.59 -3.24 23.97
N ILE A 74 -5.62 -3.16 23.05
CA ILE A 74 -4.37 -3.96 23.12
C ILE A 74 -3.49 -3.53 24.31
N TYR A 75 -3.58 -2.27 24.73
CA TYR A 75 -2.72 -1.68 25.77
C TYR A 75 -3.41 -1.48 27.12
N THR A 76 -4.69 -1.84 27.27
CA THR A 76 -5.45 -1.63 28.51
C THR A 76 -5.28 -2.75 29.54
N ILE A 77 -4.36 -3.69 29.33
CA ILE A 77 -4.08 -4.77 30.27
C ILE A 77 -2.88 -4.38 31.15
N GLU A 78 -3.04 -3.39 32.03
CA GLU A 78 -2.15 -3.23 33.20
C GLU A 78 -2.94 -2.84 34.46
N ASP A 79 -2.74 -3.68 35.50
CA ASP A 79 -2.85 -3.48 36.95
C ASP A 79 -4.21 -3.24 37.63
N ASP A 80 -4.97 -4.33 37.84
CA ASP A 80 -5.95 -4.50 38.95
C ASP A 80 -5.25 -4.83 40.30
N GLN A 81 -4.01 -4.39 40.52
CA GLN A 81 -3.36 -4.44 41.83
C GLN A 81 -3.25 -3.03 42.39
N GLU A 82 -4.31 -2.61 43.08
CA GLU A 82 -4.43 -1.49 44.05
C GLU A 82 -5.72 -0.69 43.82
N ARG A 83 -6.87 -1.29 44.12
CA ARG A 83 -8.00 -0.55 44.70
C ARG A 83 -8.65 -1.33 45.83
N ASP A 84 -8.46 -0.74 47.00
CA ASP A 84 -8.98 -1.00 48.33
C ASP A 84 -10.21 -1.90 48.47
N GLU A 85 -10.12 -2.72 49.53
CA GLU A 85 -11.19 -3.42 50.22
C GLU A 85 -12.41 -2.49 50.45
N TYR A 86 -13.60 -3.11 50.59
CA TYR A 86 -14.93 -2.52 50.81
C TYR A 86 -15.77 -2.20 49.56
N SER A 87 -16.33 -3.23 48.92
CA SER A 87 -17.78 -3.24 48.66
C SER A 87 -18.29 -4.66 48.42
N ASN A 88 -19.46 -4.93 49.00
CA ASN A 88 -20.18 -6.20 49.02
C ASN A 88 -20.52 -6.74 47.63
N GLY A 89 -20.65 -8.06 47.57
CA GLY A 89 -21.02 -8.83 46.39
C GLY A 89 -22.16 -8.23 45.58
N SER A 90 -21.90 -8.07 44.29
CA SER A 90 -22.91 -7.98 43.24
C SER A 90 -22.32 -8.64 41.99
N GLU A 91 -23.15 -9.43 41.34
CA GLU A 91 -22.88 -10.26 40.17
C GLU A 91 -22.10 -9.52 39.06
N LEU A 92 -21.23 -10.27 38.37
CA LEU A 92 -20.53 -9.83 37.17
C LEU A 92 -21.53 -9.31 36.12
N PRO A 93 -21.36 -8.10 35.56
CA PRO A 93 -22.29 -7.55 34.58
C PRO A 93 -22.18 -8.26 33.22
N GLU A 94 -23.34 -8.46 32.58
CA GLU A 94 -23.58 -9.16 31.29
C GLU A 94 -22.92 -8.53 30.04
N GLN A 95 -21.75 -7.90 30.13
CA GLN A 95 -21.04 -7.26 28.99
C GLN A 95 -20.13 -8.20 28.19
N ASP A 96 -19.81 -9.41 28.68
CA ASP A 96 -18.81 -10.29 28.05
C ASP A 96 -19.32 -11.12 26.85
N ILE A 97 -20.65 -11.18 26.61
CA ILE A 97 -21.20 -12.05 25.57
C ILE A 97 -21.11 -11.41 24.17
N GLU A 98 -21.07 -10.07 24.05
CA GLU A 98 -20.83 -9.39 22.77
C GLU A 98 -19.34 -9.33 22.36
N ALA A 99 -18.41 -9.49 23.31
CA ALA A 99 -16.96 -9.41 23.06
C ALA A 99 -16.40 -10.65 22.30
N ALA A 100 -17.03 -11.81 22.43
CA ALA A 100 -16.62 -13.06 21.78
C ALA A 100 -16.65 -12.98 20.24
N SER A 101 -17.46 -12.09 19.66
CA SER A 101 -17.51 -11.87 18.21
C SER A 101 -16.23 -11.23 17.64
N SER A 102 -15.39 -10.61 18.47
CA SER A 102 -14.21 -9.86 18.02
C SER A 102 -12.92 -10.68 18.09
N TYR A 103 -12.90 -11.73 18.92
CA TYR A 103 -11.73 -12.57 19.16
C TYR A 103 -11.56 -13.66 18.09
N GLY A 104 -10.30 -14.02 17.84
CA GLY A 104 -9.93 -14.97 16.80
C GLY A 104 -9.95 -16.42 17.26
N THR A 105 -9.38 -17.30 16.43
CA THR A 105 -9.41 -18.75 16.67
C THR A 105 -8.60 -19.21 17.89
N ALA A 106 -7.83 -18.32 18.53
CA ALA A 106 -7.14 -18.61 19.78
C ALA A 106 -8.04 -18.52 21.03
N TYR A 107 -9.24 -17.95 20.95
CA TYR A 107 -10.09 -17.73 22.12
C TYR A 107 -10.47 -19.03 22.86
N GLU A 108 -11.09 -19.97 22.14
CA GLU A 108 -11.55 -21.25 22.72
C GLU A 108 -10.40 -22.17 23.17
N PRO A 109 -9.32 -22.38 22.38
CA PRO A 109 -8.21 -23.24 22.81
C PRO A 109 -7.51 -22.78 24.09
N PHE A 110 -7.56 -21.49 24.41
CA PHE A 110 -7.02 -20.92 25.66
C PHE A 110 -8.02 -20.92 26.82
N GLY A 111 -9.16 -21.62 26.67
CA GLY A 111 -10.15 -21.83 27.72
C GLY A 111 -11.24 -20.75 27.78
N GLY A 112 -11.36 -19.89 26.75
CA GLY A 112 -12.36 -18.83 26.69
C GLY A 112 -12.29 -17.85 27.86
N GLY A 113 -13.36 -17.07 28.05
CA GLY A 113 -13.49 -16.09 29.14
C GLY A 113 -12.28 -15.14 29.21
N LYS A 114 -11.74 -14.96 30.41
CA LYS A 114 -10.56 -14.11 30.65
C LYS A 114 -9.29 -14.63 29.96
N LYS A 115 -9.00 -15.93 30.03
CA LYS A 115 -7.77 -16.52 29.47
C LYS A 115 -7.75 -16.50 27.94
N GLY A 116 -8.88 -16.82 27.31
CA GLY A 116 -9.05 -16.72 25.86
C GLY A 116 -8.93 -15.29 25.36
N THR A 117 -9.48 -14.33 26.11
CA THR A 117 -9.33 -12.90 25.85
C THR A 117 -7.87 -12.47 25.93
N GLU A 118 -7.19 -12.74 27.05
CA GLU A 118 -5.77 -12.40 27.27
C GLU A 118 -4.87 -13.00 26.19
N ALA A 119 -5.13 -14.25 25.76
CA ALA A 119 -4.38 -14.89 24.69
C ALA A 119 -4.55 -14.16 23.34
N CYS A 120 -5.78 -13.81 22.97
CA CYS A 120 -6.04 -13.08 21.73
C CYS A 120 -5.38 -11.69 21.76
N HIS A 121 -5.44 -11.00 22.90
CA HIS A 121 -4.77 -9.71 23.12
C HIS A 121 -3.25 -9.81 23.05
N ALA A 122 -2.64 -10.82 23.67
CA ALA A 122 -1.19 -11.05 23.60
C ALA A 122 -0.72 -11.32 22.17
N ILE A 123 -1.49 -12.10 21.39
CA ILE A 123 -1.18 -12.36 19.98
C ILE A 123 -1.33 -11.08 19.14
N ALA A 124 -2.34 -10.25 19.43
CA ALA A 124 -2.49 -8.94 18.78
C ALA A 124 -1.32 -8.01 19.11
N ALA A 125 -0.89 -7.94 20.36
CA ALA A 125 0.29 -7.18 20.79
C ALA A 125 1.57 -7.64 20.07
N LEU A 126 1.74 -8.95 19.87
CA LEU A 126 2.86 -9.51 19.10
C LEU A 126 2.82 -9.08 17.62
N CYS A 127 1.63 -9.05 17.01
CA CYS A 127 1.44 -8.54 15.64
C CYS A 127 1.81 -7.05 15.54
N GLU A 128 1.41 -6.26 16.53
CA GLU A 128 1.71 -4.84 16.61
C GLU A 128 3.20 -4.60 16.77
N ARG A 129 3.85 -5.25 17.74
CA ARG A 129 5.31 -5.19 17.90
C ARG A 129 6.03 -5.51 16.59
N SER A 130 5.66 -6.60 15.92
CA SER A 130 6.27 -7.00 14.65
C SER A 130 6.08 -5.95 13.54
N SER A 131 4.97 -5.22 13.57
CA SER A 131 4.70 -4.13 12.62
C SER A 131 5.54 -2.89 12.95
N ILE A 132 5.71 -2.58 14.23
CA ILE A 132 6.58 -1.50 14.71
C ILE A 132 8.05 -1.78 14.37
N ASP A 133 8.54 -2.99 14.67
CA ASP A 133 9.91 -3.42 14.36
C ASP A 133 10.21 -3.28 12.86
N LYS A 134 9.23 -3.59 11.99
CA LYS A 134 9.34 -3.36 10.54
C LYS A 134 9.44 -1.89 10.19
N LEU A 135 8.62 -1.01 10.80
CA LEU A 135 8.69 0.43 10.55
C LEU A 135 10.04 1.00 10.98
N ILE A 136 10.52 0.64 12.17
CA ILE A 136 11.82 1.07 12.68
C ILE A 136 12.95 0.61 11.76
N SER A 137 13.01 -0.69 11.48
CA SER A 137 14.10 -1.27 10.67
C SER A 137 14.08 -0.86 9.20
N SER A 138 12.90 -0.55 8.64
CA SER A 138 12.76 -0.19 7.22
C SER A 138 12.87 1.31 6.97
N PHE A 139 12.49 2.16 7.93
CA PHE A 139 12.34 3.59 7.69
C PHE A 139 13.15 4.48 8.63
N ILE A 140 13.39 4.07 9.88
CA ILE A 140 14.12 4.90 10.83
C ILE A 140 15.60 4.57 10.78
N LEU A 141 15.96 3.31 11.07
CA LEU A 141 17.36 2.88 11.11
C LEU A 141 18.10 3.14 9.78
N PRO A 142 17.52 2.94 8.59
CA PRO A 142 18.23 3.24 7.34
C PRO A 142 18.46 4.72 7.07
N LEU A 143 17.77 5.62 7.79
CA LEU A 143 17.99 7.06 7.76
C LEU A 143 18.96 7.53 8.85
N GLN A 144 19.41 6.60 9.71
CA GLN A 144 20.36 6.86 10.79
C GLN A 144 21.71 6.27 10.42
N GLY A 145 22.70 7.12 10.17
CA GLY A 145 24.07 6.69 9.92
C GLY A 145 24.93 7.76 9.27
N ASP A 146 26.19 7.84 9.68
CA ASP A 146 27.13 8.84 9.15
C ASP A 146 27.48 8.59 7.67
N ASN A 147 27.28 7.36 7.19
CA ASN A 147 27.61 6.93 5.83
C ASN A 147 26.60 7.37 4.75
N ILE A 148 25.45 7.94 5.14
CA ILE A 148 24.41 8.41 4.21
C ILE A 148 24.23 9.93 4.21
N SER A 149 24.88 10.64 5.13
CA SER A 149 24.84 12.09 5.23
C SER A 149 26.10 12.73 4.62
N CYS A 150 25.93 13.84 3.92
CA CYS A 150 27.06 14.66 3.49
C CYS A 150 27.55 15.58 4.63
N LYS A 151 28.66 16.29 4.40
CA LYS A 151 29.21 17.26 5.36
C LYS A 151 28.22 18.36 5.75
N GLU A 152 27.25 18.68 4.89
CA GLU A 152 26.20 19.66 5.18
C GLU A 152 25.01 19.07 5.95
N GLY A 153 25.07 17.80 6.39
CA GLY A 153 24.00 17.15 7.15
C GLY A 153 22.78 16.76 6.32
N ARG A 154 22.89 16.71 4.99
CA ARG A 154 21.81 16.27 4.08
C ARG A 154 21.98 14.81 3.67
N ILE A 155 20.86 14.13 3.42
CA ILE A 155 20.86 12.75 2.92
C ILE A 155 20.92 12.75 1.39
N HIS A 156 21.87 12.01 0.82
CA HIS A 156 22.03 11.85 -0.63
C HIS A 156 21.74 10.41 -1.04
N CYS A 157 20.54 10.14 -1.58
CA CYS A 157 20.23 8.83 -2.14
C CYS A 157 20.87 8.63 -3.52
N SER A 158 21.16 7.37 -3.88
CA SER A 158 21.60 6.99 -5.21
C SER A 158 20.42 6.54 -6.07
N LEU A 159 20.15 7.28 -7.16
CA LEU A 159 19.12 6.93 -8.14
C LEU A 159 19.69 5.98 -9.21
N ASN A 160 18.97 4.90 -9.53
CA ASN A 160 19.30 3.99 -10.62
C ASN A 160 18.19 3.98 -11.68
N ILE A 161 18.59 3.96 -12.95
CA ILE A 161 17.71 3.98 -14.13
C ILE A 161 17.43 2.58 -14.72
N ASN A 162 17.99 1.53 -14.14
CA ASN A 162 18.03 0.18 -14.73
C ASN A 162 16.81 -0.70 -14.42
N THR A 163 15.67 -0.12 -14.03
CA THR A 163 14.47 -0.94 -13.80
C THR A 163 13.87 -1.38 -15.14
N GLU A 164 13.25 -2.57 -15.18
CA GLU A 164 12.70 -3.14 -16.42
C GLU A 164 11.60 -2.28 -17.07
N THR A 165 10.94 -1.44 -16.28
CA THR A 165 9.88 -0.52 -16.76
C THR A 165 10.40 0.89 -17.01
N GLY A 166 11.66 1.18 -16.68
CA GLY A 166 12.28 2.50 -16.80
C GLY A 166 11.88 3.50 -15.70
N ARG A 167 11.29 3.04 -14.60
CA ARG A 167 11.16 3.85 -13.37
C ARG A 167 12.53 4.07 -12.74
N LEU A 168 12.68 5.20 -12.05
CA LEU A 168 13.79 5.41 -11.14
C LEU A 168 13.64 4.49 -9.92
N SER A 169 14.77 4.02 -9.40
CA SER A 169 14.85 3.34 -8.12
C SER A 169 15.88 4.04 -7.23
N ALA A 170 15.63 4.10 -5.93
CA ALA A 170 16.53 4.75 -4.98
C ALA A 170 17.18 3.70 -4.05
N ARG A 171 18.46 3.88 -3.74
CA ARG A 171 19.18 3.08 -2.74
C ARG A 171 20.11 3.98 -1.91
N ILE A 172 20.43 3.50 -0.71
CA ILE A 172 21.38 4.13 0.22
C ILE A 172 21.03 5.60 0.51
N PRO A 173 19.89 5.90 1.18
CA PRO A 173 18.77 5.02 1.53
C PRO A 173 17.72 4.94 0.41
N ASN A 174 16.77 4.00 0.51
CA ASN A 174 15.66 3.92 -0.43
C ASN A 174 14.56 4.94 -0.07
N LEU A 175 14.65 6.13 -0.66
CA LEU A 175 13.67 7.21 -0.46
C LEU A 175 12.37 7.01 -1.28
N GLN A 176 12.32 6.04 -2.20
CA GLN A 176 11.09 5.74 -2.94
C GLN A 176 10.07 4.98 -2.09
N ASN A 177 10.51 4.27 -1.05
CA ASN A 177 9.65 3.35 -0.29
C ASN A 177 9.13 3.93 1.04
N GLN A 178 9.21 5.26 1.25
CA GLN A 178 8.73 5.86 2.49
C GLN A 178 7.23 5.60 2.72
N PRO A 179 6.78 5.41 3.97
CA PRO A 179 5.40 5.04 4.26
C PRO A 179 4.42 6.04 3.63
N ALA A 180 3.33 5.54 3.05
CA ALA A 180 2.24 6.40 2.58
C ALA A 180 1.64 7.16 3.78
N LEU A 181 1.11 8.37 3.55
CA LEU A 181 0.64 9.25 4.63
C LEU A 181 -0.38 8.56 5.55
N GLU A 182 -1.32 7.81 4.98
CA GLU A 182 -2.33 7.06 5.72
C GLU A 182 -1.79 5.87 6.53
N LYS A 183 -0.53 5.47 6.29
CA LYS A 183 0.18 4.40 6.99
C LYS A 183 1.36 4.93 7.80
N ASP A 184 1.62 6.24 7.76
CA ASP A 184 2.76 6.86 8.42
C ASP A 184 2.47 7.14 9.90
N ARG A 185 2.30 6.06 10.67
CA ARG A 185 1.94 6.09 12.10
C ARG A 185 2.85 6.99 12.93
N TYR A 186 4.14 7.03 12.58
CA TYR A 186 5.17 7.78 13.30
C TYR A 186 5.54 9.11 12.64
N LYS A 187 4.79 9.52 11.61
CA LYS A 187 5.05 10.75 10.85
C LYS A 187 6.50 10.84 10.38
N ILE A 188 7.06 9.74 9.88
CA ILE A 188 8.42 9.66 9.35
C ILE A 188 8.68 10.75 8.31
N ARG A 189 7.67 11.11 7.50
CA ARG A 189 7.78 12.20 6.53
C ARG A 189 8.04 13.58 7.16
N GLN A 190 7.74 13.80 8.45
CA GLN A 190 8.08 15.05 9.15
C GLN A 190 9.58 15.24 9.32
N ALA A 191 10.36 14.15 9.34
CA ALA A 191 11.82 14.21 9.45
C ALA A 191 12.50 14.75 8.18
N PHE A 192 11.75 14.90 7.07
CA PHE A 192 12.21 15.49 5.82
C PHE A 192 11.72 16.93 5.74
N PHE A 193 12.54 17.89 6.15
CA PHE A 193 12.17 19.30 6.21
C PHE A 193 13.09 20.19 5.38
N ALA A 194 12.56 21.34 4.96
CA ALA A 194 13.31 22.36 4.24
C ALA A 194 14.33 23.06 5.15
N ALA A 195 15.44 23.53 4.58
CA ALA A 195 16.42 24.35 5.30
C ALA A 195 15.78 25.65 5.84
N PRO A 196 16.39 26.30 6.85
CA PRO A 196 15.91 27.58 7.37
C PRO A 196 15.72 28.62 6.25
N GLY A 197 14.59 29.34 6.27
CA GLY A 197 14.20 30.28 5.21
C GLY A 197 13.51 29.63 4.00
N ASN A 198 13.65 28.32 3.81
CA ASN A 198 13.06 27.60 2.69
C ASN A 198 11.74 26.91 3.06
N SER A 199 11.04 26.46 2.02
CA SER A 199 9.88 25.57 2.10
C SER A 199 9.99 24.49 1.02
N LEU A 200 9.25 23.40 1.21
CA LEU A 200 9.09 22.36 0.20
C LEU A 200 7.88 22.64 -0.67
N VAL A 201 7.98 22.30 -1.95
CA VAL A 201 6.85 22.10 -2.87
C VAL A 201 6.82 20.62 -3.20
N VAL A 202 5.70 19.97 -2.91
CA VAL A 202 5.46 18.57 -3.23
C VAL A 202 4.29 18.53 -4.19
N ALA A 203 4.49 17.90 -5.33
CA ALA A 203 3.47 17.78 -6.37
C ALA A 203 3.38 16.34 -6.87
N ASP A 204 2.17 15.82 -7.00
CA ASP A 204 1.88 14.43 -7.35
C ASP A 204 0.81 14.34 -8.44
N TYR A 205 0.93 13.35 -9.32
CA TYR A 205 -0.09 13.11 -10.34
C TYR A 205 -1.30 12.37 -9.75
N GLY A 206 -2.49 12.90 -10.01
CA GLY A 206 -3.73 12.21 -9.72
C GLY A 206 -3.94 10.98 -10.61
N GLN A 207 -3.63 9.79 -10.09
CA GLN A 207 -3.87 8.49 -10.76
C GLN A 207 -3.21 8.35 -12.14
N LEU A 208 -1.92 8.71 -12.25
CA LEU A 208 -1.17 8.75 -13.51
C LEU A 208 -1.32 7.48 -14.36
N GLU A 209 -1.11 6.30 -13.77
CA GLU A 209 -1.18 5.03 -14.52
C GLU A 209 -2.56 4.76 -15.11
N LEU A 210 -3.63 5.17 -14.44
CA LEU A 210 -5.00 5.01 -14.95
C LEU A 210 -5.28 5.97 -16.11
N ARG A 211 -4.74 7.20 -16.04
CA ARG A 211 -4.82 8.18 -17.15
C ARG A 211 -4.07 7.68 -18.37
N ILE A 212 -2.88 7.12 -18.16
CA ILE A 212 -2.10 6.45 -19.21
C ILE A 212 -2.88 5.28 -19.80
N LEU A 213 -3.46 4.41 -18.97
CA LEU A 213 -4.28 3.31 -19.46
C LEU A 213 -5.47 3.80 -20.28
N ALA A 214 -6.17 4.85 -19.84
CA ALA A 214 -7.27 5.45 -20.57
C ALA A 214 -6.82 5.98 -21.95
N HIS A 215 -5.66 6.64 -22.02
CA HIS A 215 -5.07 7.11 -23.27
C HIS A 215 -4.68 5.96 -24.20
N LEU A 216 -3.88 4.99 -23.73
CA LEU A 216 -3.37 3.87 -24.53
C LEU A 216 -4.50 2.98 -25.09
N THR A 217 -5.57 2.81 -24.30
CA THR A 217 -6.72 1.97 -24.69
C THR A 217 -7.77 2.76 -25.46
N SER A 218 -7.76 4.10 -25.37
CA SER A 218 -8.85 4.96 -25.84
C SER A 218 -10.22 4.53 -25.29
N CYS A 219 -10.24 4.02 -24.06
CA CYS A 219 -11.44 3.50 -23.41
C CYS A 219 -12.40 4.64 -23.08
N LYS A 220 -13.52 4.73 -23.81
CA LYS A 220 -14.48 5.83 -23.69
C LYS A 220 -14.97 6.05 -22.25
N SER A 221 -15.36 4.98 -21.56
CA SER A 221 -15.83 5.08 -20.16
C SER A 221 -14.77 5.66 -19.23
N MET A 222 -13.48 5.35 -19.43
CA MET A 222 -12.41 5.91 -18.60
C MET A 222 -12.11 7.36 -18.97
N LEU A 223 -12.09 7.70 -20.26
CA LEU A 223 -11.91 9.07 -20.74
C LEU A 223 -13.01 9.99 -20.21
N ASP A 224 -14.27 9.58 -20.33
CA ASP A 224 -15.43 10.32 -19.86
C ASP A 224 -15.40 10.47 -18.33
N ALA A 225 -15.00 9.44 -17.59
CA ALA A 225 -14.86 9.51 -16.13
C ALA A 225 -13.78 10.50 -15.68
N PHE A 226 -12.65 10.58 -16.38
CA PHE A 226 -11.62 11.58 -16.07
C PHE A 226 -12.03 12.99 -16.46
N LYS A 227 -12.71 13.16 -17.60
CA LYS A 227 -13.23 14.47 -18.04
C LYS A 227 -14.30 15.00 -17.08
N ALA A 228 -15.09 14.12 -16.49
CA ALA A 228 -16.12 14.49 -15.53
C ALA A 228 -15.57 14.94 -14.15
N GLY A 229 -14.29 14.67 -13.84
CA GLY A 229 -13.66 15.11 -12.59
C GLY A 229 -13.85 14.19 -11.37
N GLY A 230 -13.27 14.61 -10.25
CA GLY A 230 -13.24 13.99 -8.93
C GLY A 230 -12.95 12.49 -8.83
N ASP A 231 -13.63 11.79 -7.91
CA ASP A 231 -13.16 10.49 -7.46
C ASP A 231 -13.42 9.37 -8.47
N PHE A 232 -12.39 9.06 -9.26
CA PHE A 232 -12.42 8.04 -10.30
C PHE A 232 -12.89 6.66 -9.80
N HIS A 233 -12.55 6.30 -8.56
CA HIS A 233 -12.94 5.02 -7.97
C HIS A 233 -14.44 4.97 -7.63
N SER A 234 -15.00 6.06 -7.12
CA SER A 234 -16.44 6.21 -6.87
C SER A 234 -17.23 6.14 -8.18
N ARG A 235 -16.77 6.82 -9.23
CA ARG A 235 -17.38 6.71 -10.58
C ARG A 235 -17.31 5.30 -11.13
N THR A 236 -16.19 4.60 -10.89
CA THR A 236 -16.05 3.20 -11.27
C THR A 236 -17.06 2.32 -10.53
N ALA A 237 -17.22 2.50 -9.22
CA ALA A 237 -18.20 1.76 -8.42
C ALA A 237 -19.64 2.05 -8.89
N MET A 238 -19.99 3.31 -9.10
CA MET A 238 -21.28 3.72 -9.65
C MET A 238 -21.61 3.02 -10.97
N ASN A 239 -20.64 2.92 -11.89
CA ASN A 239 -20.88 2.24 -13.16
C ASN A 239 -20.98 0.72 -12.99
N MET A 240 -20.26 0.13 -12.04
CA MET A 240 -20.27 -1.32 -11.80
C MET A 240 -21.55 -1.80 -11.13
N TYR A 241 -22.11 -1.04 -10.19
CA TYR A 241 -23.18 -1.48 -9.31
C TYR A 241 -24.44 -0.64 -9.51
N GLU A 242 -25.54 -1.30 -9.86
CA GLU A 242 -26.84 -0.66 -10.14
C GLU A 242 -27.38 0.11 -8.92
N HIS A 243 -27.37 -0.51 -7.74
CA HIS A 243 -27.84 0.13 -6.51
C HIS A 243 -27.04 1.39 -6.12
N VAL A 244 -25.75 1.44 -6.47
CA VAL A 244 -24.90 2.61 -6.26
C VAL A 244 -25.27 3.73 -7.24
N ARG A 245 -25.50 3.38 -8.51
CA ARG A 245 -25.95 4.31 -9.54
C ARG A 245 -27.31 4.93 -9.19
N ASP A 246 -28.25 4.12 -8.75
CA ASP A 246 -29.59 4.57 -8.39
C ASP A 246 -29.54 5.54 -7.20
N ALA A 247 -28.71 5.25 -6.19
CA ALA A 247 -28.51 6.15 -5.06
C ALA A 247 -27.92 7.52 -5.46
N VAL A 248 -27.03 7.57 -6.47
CA VAL A 248 -26.53 8.84 -7.02
C VAL A 248 -27.63 9.57 -7.80
N HIS A 249 -28.40 8.87 -8.64
CA HIS A 249 -29.48 9.46 -9.43
C HIS A 249 -30.61 10.03 -8.56
N GLU A 250 -30.94 9.34 -7.47
CA GLU A 250 -31.91 9.77 -6.47
C GLU A 250 -31.36 10.85 -5.52
N LYS A 251 -30.12 11.31 -5.73
CA LYS A 251 -29.42 12.30 -4.89
C LYS A 251 -29.31 11.89 -3.41
N LYS A 252 -29.35 10.59 -3.11
CA LYS A 252 -29.10 10.03 -1.77
C LYS A 252 -27.63 10.09 -1.39
N VAL A 253 -26.74 10.12 -2.39
CA VAL A 253 -25.29 10.29 -2.21
C VAL A 253 -24.70 11.23 -3.25
N LEU A 254 -23.59 11.88 -2.89
CA LEU A 254 -22.82 12.78 -3.76
C LEU A 254 -21.53 12.09 -4.24
N LEU A 255 -21.18 12.27 -5.52
CA LEU A 255 -19.86 11.84 -6.02
C LEU A 255 -18.74 12.76 -5.51
N GLU A 256 -19.03 14.05 -5.44
CA GLU A 256 -18.10 15.10 -5.08
C GLU A 256 -18.84 16.18 -4.30
N TRP A 257 -18.13 16.82 -3.39
CA TRP A 257 -18.62 17.98 -2.65
C TRP A 257 -17.44 18.86 -2.28
N GLN A 258 -17.62 20.16 -2.43
CA GLN A 258 -16.67 21.17 -1.97
C GLN A 258 -17.34 21.98 -0.86
N PRO A 259 -16.67 22.19 0.29
CA PRO A 259 -17.20 23.01 1.36
C PRO A 259 -17.50 24.43 0.86
N GLN A 260 -18.70 24.92 1.14
CA GLN A 260 -19.05 26.32 0.94
C GLN A 260 -18.95 27.09 2.26
N PRO A 261 -18.73 28.41 2.22
CA PRO A 261 -18.74 29.23 3.45
C PRO A 261 -19.99 28.96 4.28
N GLY A 262 -19.82 28.52 5.53
CA GLY A 262 -20.91 28.18 6.45
C GLY A 262 -21.43 26.74 6.38
N GLN A 263 -20.87 25.87 5.52
CA GLN A 263 -21.20 24.44 5.49
C GLN A 263 -20.00 23.60 5.94
N GLU A 264 -20.12 22.97 7.11
CA GLU A 264 -19.07 22.09 7.65
C GLU A 264 -19.12 20.66 7.08
N LYS A 265 -20.31 20.21 6.63
CA LYS A 265 -20.55 18.84 6.14
C LYS A 265 -21.41 18.83 4.87
N PRO A 266 -21.25 17.82 4.00
CA PRO A 266 -22.07 17.70 2.81
C PRO A 266 -23.55 17.46 3.18
N PRO A 267 -24.51 17.92 2.35
CA PRO A 267 -25.94 17.78 2.62
C PRO A 267 -26.42 16.32 2.59
N VAL A 268 -25.71 15.46 1.87
CA VAL A 268 -25.88 14.01 1.86
C VAL A 268 -24.50 13.33 1.87
N PRO A 269 -24.38 12.08 2.33
CA PRO A 269 -23.10 11.38 2.36
C PRO A 269 -22.44 11.32 0.99
N LEU A 270 -21.10 11.31 0.98
CA LEU A 270 -20.38 11.03 -0.26
C LEU A 270 -20.46 9.53 -0.57
N LEU A 271 -20.44 9.17 -1.86
CA LEU A 271 -20.44 7.78 -2.32
C LEU A 271 -19.30 6.99 -1.67
N LYS A 272 -18.12 7.61 -1.53
CA LYS A 272 -16.95 6.98 -0.90
C LYS A 272 -17.18 6.57 0.56
N ASP A 273 -18.11 7.25 1.24
CA ASP A 273 -18.43 7.02 2.65
C ASP A 273 -19.60 6.04 2.78
N ALA A 274 -20.68 6.24 2.01
CA ALA A 274 -21.86 5.36 2.04
C ALA A 274 -21.64 3.99 1.37
N PHE A 275 -20.88 3.94 0.27
CA PHE A 275 -20.58 2.73 -0.52
C PHE A 275 -19.08 2.43 -0.50
N GLY A 276 -18.48 2.54 0.69
CA GLY A 276 -17.04 2.36 0.87
C GLY A 276 -16.53 0.98 0.45
N ALA A 277 -17.34 -0.08 0.61
CA ALA A 277 -16.95 -1.44 0.22
C ALA A 277 -16.86 -1.61 -1.31
N GLU A 278 -17.87 -1.14 -2.03
CA GLU A 278 -17.92 -1.12 -3.49
C GLU A 278 -16.80 -0.25 -4.06
N ARG A 279 -16.58 0.94 -3.47
CA ARG A 279 -15.47 1.80 -3.85
C ARG A 279 -14.13 1.12 -3.62
N ARG A 280 -13.93 0.38 -2.52
CA ARG A 280 -12.70 -0.39 -2.27
C ARG A 280 -12.50 -1.49 -3.30
N LYS A 281 -13.54 -2.25 -3.66
CA LYS A 281 -13.49 -3.26 -4.75
C LYS A 281 -13.11 -2.59 -6.08
N ALA A 282 -13.78 -1.49 -6.44
CA ALA A 282 -13.50 -0.70 -7.64
C ALA A 282 -12.07 -0.13 -7.68
N LYS A 283 -11.60 0.43 -6.56
CA LYS A 283 -10.22 0.92 -6.39
C LYS A 283 -9.22 -0.21 -6.64
N MET A 284 -9.44 -1.37 -6.00
CA MET A 284 -8.56 -2.52 -6.17
C MET A 284 -8.55 -3.03 -7.62
N LEU A 285 -9.70 -3.07 -8.30
CA LEU A 285 -9.75 -3.43 -9.72
C LEU A 285 -8.97 -2.45 -10.59
N ASN A 286 -9.19 -1.15 -10.39
CA ASN A 286 -8.52 -0.11 -11.15
C ASN A 286 -6.99 -0.26 -11.09
N PHE A 287 -6.42 -0.51 -9.91
CA PHE A 287 -4.99 -0.77 -9.78
C PHE A 287 -4.61 -2.15 -10.33
N SER A 288 -5.29 -3.22 -9.91
CA SER A 288 -4.88 -4.60 -10.20
C SER A 288 -5.06 -5.03 -11.66
N ILE A 289 -6.00 -4.44 -12.40
CA ILE A 289 -6.25 -4.78 -13.82
C ILE A 289 -5.18 -4.21 -14.74
N ALA A 290 -4.63 -3.03 -14.42
CA ALA A 290 -3.43 -2.53 -15.09
C ALA A 290 -2.24 -3.49 -14.94
N TYR A 291 -2.23 -4.34 -13.90
CA TYR A 291 -1.22 -5.37 -13.64
C TYR A 291 -1.63 -6.79 -14.07
N GLY A 292 -2.77 -6.96 -14.74
CA GLY A 292 -3.23 -8.26 -15.25
C GLY A 292 -3.57 -9.28 -14.16
N LYS A 293 -4.08 -8.83 -13.00
CA LYS A 293 -4.48 -9.72 -11.89
C LYS A 293 -5.67 -10.61 -12.30
N THR A 294 -5.65 -11.87 -11.84
CA THR A 294 -6.68 -12.86 -12.16
C THR A 294 -7.80 -12.88 -11.11
N ALA A 295 -8.94 -13.48 -11.46
CA ALA A 295 -10.05 -13.69 -10.52
C ALA A 295 -9.63 -14.46 -9.26
N GLN A 296 -8.72 -15.44 -9.35
CA GLN A 296 -8.15 -16.11 -8.17
C GLN A 296 -7.30 -15.20 -7.30
N GLY A 297 -6.60 -14.22 -7.90
CA GLY A 297 -5.88 -13.20 -7.14
C GLY A 297 -6.85 -12.33 -6.36
N LEU A 298 -7.88 -11.84 -7.05
CA LEU A 298 -8.89 -10.95 -6.49
C LEU A 298 -9.75 -11.63 -5.42
N SER A 299 -10.08 -12.92 -5.59
CA SER A 299 -10.87 -13.66 -4.59
C SER A 299 -10.19 -13.72 -3.23
N ARG A 300 -8.85 -13.84 -3.22
CA ARG A 300 -8.05 -13.81 -1.99
C ARG A 300 -8.00 -12.42 -1.37
N ASP A 301 -7.81 -11.37 -2.18
CA ASP A 301 -7.75 -10.01 -1.64
C ASP A 301 -9.09 -9.54 -1.07
N TRP A 302 -10.19 -9.96 -1.70
CA TRP A 302 -11.55 -9.61 -1.28
C TRP A 302 -12.13 -10.56 -0.25
N GLN A 303 -11.48 -11.71 -0.01
CA GLN A 303 -11.99 -12.79 0.84
C GLN A 303 -13.38 -13.27 0.39
N VAL A 304 -13.55 -13.45 -0.93
CA VAL A 304 -14.82 -13.89 -1.56
C VAL A 304 -14.60 -15.15 -2.39
N SER A 305 -15.70 -15.77 -2.83
CA SER A 305 -15.61 -16.90 -3.76
C SER A 305 -14.98 -16.49 -5.10
N VAL A 306 -14.28 -17.43 -5.75
CA VAL A 306 -13.73 -17.20 -7.11
C VAL A 306 -14.84 -16.83 -8.11
N LYS A 307 -16.07 -17.36 -7.91
CA LYS A 307 -17.23 -17.02 -8.72
C LYS A 307 -17.60 -15.54 -8.57
N GLU A 308 -17.78 -15.07 -7.33
CA GLU A 308 -18.08 -13.65 -7.06
C GLU A 308 -17.00 -12.72 -7.60
N ALA A 309 -15.72 -13.07 -7.42
CA ALA A 309 -14.61 -12.29 -7.94
C ALA A 309 -14.66 -12.19 -9.49
N ARG A 310 -14.98 -13.30 -10.16
CA ARG A 310 -15.15 -13.35 -11.62
C ARG A 310 -16.34 -12.52 -12.08
N ASP A 311 -17.47 -12.58 -11.38
CA ASP A 311 -18.67 -11.82 -11.74
C ASP A 311 -18.46 -10.32 -11.52
N THR A 312 -17.79 -9.93 -10.45
CA THR A 312 -17.37 -8.53 -10.21
C THR A 312 -16.43 -8.03 -11.32
N LEU A 313 -15.50 -8.86 -11.77
CA LEU A 313 -14.60 -8.52 -12.87
C LEU A 313 -15.36 -8.31 -14.20
N LYS A 314 -16.42 -9.08 -14.46
CA LYS A 314 -17.28 -8.89 -15.64
C LYS A 314 -17.96 -7.52 -15.63
N LEU A 315 -18.45 -7.07 -14.46
CA LEU A 315 -19.06 -5.74 -14.32
C LEU A 315 -18.08 -4.63 -14.72
N TRP A 316 -16.81 -4.75 -14.34
CA TRP A 316 -15.80 -3.75 -14.70
C TRP A 316 -15.49 -3.72 -16.20
N TYR A 317 -15.37 -4.90 -16.84
CA TYR A 317 -15.09 -5.01 -18.28
C TYR A 317 -16.30 -4.69 -19.17
N ARG A 318 -17.54 -4.81 -18.66
CA ARG A 318 -18.77 -4.50 -19.40
C ARG A 318 -18.68 -3.14 -20.11
N ASP A 319 -18.16 -2.15 -19.40
CA ASP A 319 -18.08 -0.76 -19.86
C ASP A 319 -16.65 -0.37 -20.30
N ARG A 320 -15.71 -1.34 -20.35
CA ARG A 320 -14.28 -1.13 -20.64
C ARG A 320 -13.73 -2.18 -21.61
N LYS A 321 -14.47 -2.45 -22.67
CA LYS A 321 -14.15 -3.48 -23.68
C LYS A 321 -12.83 -3.19 -24.40
N GLU A 322 -12.53 -1.92 -24.60
CA GLU A 322 -11.30 -1.42 -25.23
C GLU A 322 -10.05 -1.80 -24.42
N VAL A 323 -10.15 -1.79 -23.08
CA VAL A 323 -9.06 -2.25 -22.21
C VAL A 323 -8.81 -3.74 -22.42
N SER A 324 -9.86 -4.55 -22.45
CA SER A 324 -9.74 -6.00 -22.69
C SER A 324 -9.11 -6.30 -24.05
N ALA A 325 -9.57 -5.63 -25.10
CA ALA A 325 -9.01 -5.76 -26.44
C ALA A 325 -7.53 -5.34 -26.50
N TRP A 326 -7.17 -4.23 -25.83
CA TRP A 326 -5.80 -3.77 -25.73
C TRP A 326 -4.90 -4.76 -24.98
N GLN A 327 -5.36 -5.32 -23.85
CA GLN A 327 -4.60 -6.32 -23.10
C GLN A 327 -4.33 -7.58 -23.93
N LYS A 328 -5.32 -8.04 -24.71
CA LYS A 328 -5.15 -9.16 -25.64
C LYS A 328 -4.05 -8.87 -26.67
N ARG A 329 -4.10 -7.68 -27.28
CA ARG A 329 -3.08 -7.22 -28.24
C ARG A 329 -1.68 -7.13 -27.62
N GLN A 330 -1.53 -6.66 -26.38
CA GLN A 330 -0.21 -6.62 -25.73
C GLN A 330 0.38 -8.02 -25.52
N LYS A 331 -0.45 -9.01 -25.17
CA LYS A 331 -0.01 -10.40 -25.04
C LYS A 331 0.39 -11.00 -26.39
N GLU A 332 -0.37 -10.71 -27.45
CA GLU A 332 -0.05 -11.11 -28.82
C GLU A 332 1.26 -10.48 -29.30
N LEU A 333 1.47 -9.18 -29.03
CA LEU A 333 2.70 -8.47 -29.36
C LEU A 333 3.92 -9.08 -28.66
N ALA A 334 3.81 -9.40 -27.36
CA ALA A 334 4.85 -10.11 -26.63
C ALA A 334 5.08 -11.54 -27.18
N ARG A 335 3.99 -12.21 -27.60
CA ARG A 335 3.91 -13.39 -28.50
C ARG A 335 4.90 -13.36 -29.64
N GLU A 336 4.64 -12.39 -30.52
CA GLU A 336 5.13 -12.35 -31.89
C GLU A 336 6.48 -11.65 -32.00
N LYS A 337 6.64 -10.52 -31.27
CA LYS A 337 7.82 -9.67 -31.34
C LYS A 337 8.77 -9.83 -30.17
N CYS A 338 8.37 -10.57 -29.13
CA CYS A 338 9.12 -10.68 -27.89
C CYS A 338 9.40 -9.31 -27.23
N GLU A 339 8.58 -8.29 -27.49
CA GLU A 339 8.71 -6.97 -26.87
C GLU A 339 7.41 -6.18 -26.87
N VAL A 340 7.30 -5.21 -25.96
CA VAL A 340 6.20 -4.21 -25.89
C VAL A 340 6.79 -2.82 -25.67
N TYR A 341 6.03 -1.76 -25.93
CA TYR A 341 6.53 -0.39 -25.92
C TYR A 341 5.72 0.55 -25.04
N THR A 342 6.39 1.56 -24.48
CA THR A 342 5.76 2.71 -23.82
C THR A 342 5.26 3.73 -24.84
N LEU A 343 4.57 4.77 -24.34
CA LEU A 343 4.09 5.91 -25.09
C LEU A 343 5.21 6.60 -25.89
N LEU A 344 6.40 6.74 -25.31
CA LEU A 344 7.56 7.35 -25.96
C LEU A 344 8.47 6.34 -26.66
N GLY A 345 8.03 5.08 -26.82
CA GLY A 345 8.73 4.07 -27.60
C GLY A 345 9.79 3.26 -26.85
N ARG A 346 9.93 3.40 -25.51
CA ARG A 346 10.84 2.54 -24.74
C ARG A 346 10.34 1.09 -24.80
N SER A 347 11.21 0.17 -25.22
CA SER A 347 10.89 -1.25 -25.32
C SER A 347 11.16 -2.01 -24.02
N ARG A 348 10.25 -2.92 -23.63
CA ARG A 348 10.56 -4.03 -22.70
C ARG A 348 10.60 -5.33 -23.50
N ARG A 349 11.73 -6.01 -23.47
CA ARG A 349 11.97 -7.28 -24.17
C ARG A 349 11.65 -8.48 -23.29
N PHE A 350 11.25 -9.58 -23.92
CA PHE A 350 10.88 -10.84 -23.31
C PHE A 350 11.66 -11.99 -23.98
N PRO A 351 11.90 -13.10 -23.26
CA PRO A 351 12.42 -14.31 -23.88
C PRO A 351 11.42 -14.90 -24.88
N ASN A 352 11.90 -15.67 -25.84
CA ASN A 352 11.04 -16.40 -26.77
C ASN A 352 10.11 -17.36 -26.00
N MET A 353 8.81 -17.25 -26.25
CA MET A 353 7.77 -17.98 -25.52
C MET A 353 7.35 -19.32 -26.14
N THR A 354 7.89 -19.72 -27.29
CA THR A 354 7.48 -20.92 -28.04
C THR A 354 7.48 -22.16 -27.14
N HIS A 355 8.55 -22.38 -26.37
CA HIS A 355 8.72 -23.52 -25.47
C HIS A 355 8.65 -23.16 -23.97
N ALA A 356 8.20 -21.95 -23.63
CA ALA A 356 8.19 -21.51 -22.24
C ALA A 356 7.13 -22.26 -21.40
N PRO A 357 7.45 -22.64 -20.14
CA PRO A 357 6.48 -23.20 -19.20
C PRO A 357 5.30 -22.27 -18.94
N HIS A 358 4.16 -22.84 -18.52
CA HIS A 358 2.92 -22.07 -18.30
C HIS A 358 3.09 -20.92 -17.28
N GLY A 359 3.84 -21.15 -16.19
CA GLY A 359 4.12 -20.11 -15.19
C GLY A 359 4.90 -18.92 -15.76
N GLN A 360 5.89 -19.19 -16.63
CA GLN A 360 6.67 -18.16 -17.30
C GLN A 360 5.81 -17.38 -18.31
N LYS A 361 4.98 -18.08 -19.09
CA LYS A 361 3.99 -17.45 -20.00
C LYS A 361 3.05 -16.51 -19.25
N GLY A 362 2.52 -16.94 -18.09
CA GLY A 362 1.67 -16.09 -17.25
C GLY A 362 2.39 -14.90 -16.61
N HIS A 363 3.70 -15.01 -16.36
CA HIS A 363 4.51 -13.86 -15.93
C HIS A 363 4.70 -12.85 -17.07
N VAL A 364 5.08 -13.32 -18.26
CA VAL A 364 5.27 -12.46 -19.44
C VAL A 364 3.96 -11.80 -19.86
N ASP A 365 2.83 -12.52 -19.88
CA ASP A 365 1.52 -11.94 -20.20
C ASP A 365 1.16 -10.77 -19.26
N ARG A 366 1.48 -10.86 -17.97
CA ARG A 366 1.25 -9.76 -17.01
C ARG A 366 2.23 -8.62 -17.23
N ALA A 367 3.49 -8.94 -17.45
CA ALA A 367 4.55 -7.98 -17.74
C ALA A 367 4.28 -7.18 -19.03
N ALA A 368 3.74 -7.84 -20.06
CA ALA A 368 3.37 -7.23 -21.34
C ALA A 368 2.22 -6.22 -21.21
N ILE A 369 1.29 -6.45 -20.28
CA ILE A 369 0.22 -5.49 -19.96
C ILE A 369 0.77 -4.34 -19.12
N ASN A 370 1.55 -4.65 -18.09
CA ASN A 370 2.00 -3.66 -17.11
C ASN A 370 3.06 -2.71 -17.66
N ALA A 371 4.04 -3.20 -18.43
CA ALA A 371 5.19 -2.40 -18.85
C ALA A 371 4.82 -1.17 -19.68
N PRO A 372 3.90 -1.25 -20.68
CA PRO A 372 3.46 -0.07 -21.40
C PRO A 372 2.85 0.99 -20.48
N VAL A 373 2.03 0.60 -19.50
CA VAL A 373 1.37 1.55 -18.58
C VAL A 373 2.38 2.17 -17.62
N GLN A 374 3.08 1.32 -16.86
CA GLN A 374 4.02 1.77 -15.83
C GLN A 374 5.22 2.49 -16.43
N GLY A 375 5.69 2.04 -17.59
CA GLY A 375 6.78 2.69 -18.30
C GLY A 375 6.36 4.03 -18.87
N SER A 376 5.17 4.15 -19.47
CA SER A 376 4.71 5.47 -19.93
C SER A 376 4.50 6.44 -18.77
N ALA A 377 4.06 5.96 -17.60
CA ALA A 377 4.01 6.80 -16.39
C ALA A 377 5.41 7.29 -15.98
N ALA A 378 6.43 6.42 -16.06
CA ALA A 378 7.81 6.83 -15.83
C ALA A 378 8.31 7.83 -16.89
N ASP A 379 7.92 7.67 -18.16
CA ASP A 379 8.24 8.62 -19.23
C ASP A 379 7.67 10.00 -18.92
N VAL A 380 6.39 10.07 -18.54
CA VAL A 380 5.70 11.31 -18.17
C VAL A 380 6.37 11.97 -16.97
N ALA A 381 6.69 11.20 -15.92
CA ALA A 381 7.38 11.71 -14.74
C ALA A 381 8.77 12.28 -15.09
N MET A 382 9.56 11.58 -15.91
CA MET A 382 10.87 12.06 -16.35
C MET A 382 10.77 13.32 -17.23
N CYS A 383 9.79 13.37 -18.14
CA CYS A 383 9.57 14.57 -18.95
C CYS A 383 9.18 15.77 -18.08
N ALA A 384 8.34 15.57 -17.07
CA ALA A 384 8.01 16.61 -16.10
C ALA A 384 9.22 17.10 -15.31
N MET A 385 10.10 16.20 -14.87
CA MET A 385 11.37 16.58 -14.22
C MET A 385 12.24 17.45 -15.14
N LEU A 386 12.29 17.12 -16.44
CA LEU A 386 13.04 17.91 -17.43
C LEU A 386 12.41 19.28 -17.67
N GLU A 387 11.08 19.38 -17.74
CA GLU A 387 10.36 20.66 -17.87
C GLU A 387 10.59 21.53 -16.62
N ILE A 388 10.54 20.96 -15.43
CA ILE A 388 10.86 21.63 -14.16
C ILE A 388 12.31 22.14 -14.17
N GLU A 389 13.27 21.27 -14.50
CA GLU A 389 14.70 21.61 -14.52
C GLU A 389 15.03 22.66 -15.59
N ARG A 390 14.30 22.72 -16.70
CA ARG A 390 14.51 23.73 -17.75
C ARG A 390 13.82 25.07 -17.45
N ASN A 391 12.91 25.11 -16.48
CA ASN A 391 12.13 26.30 -16.20
C ASN A 391 13.01 27.43 -15.61
N ALA A 392 13.20 28.50 -16.39
CA ALA A 392 14.05 29.62 -16.00
C ALA A 392 13.50 30.38 -14.77
N ARG A 393 12.17 30.49 -14.65
CA ARG A 393 11.54 31.21 -13.54
C ARG A 393 11.72 30.48 -12.21
N LEU A 394 11.64 29.14 -12.18
CA LEU A 394 11.95 28.39 -10.96
C LEU A 394 13.40 28.62 -10.51
N LYS A 395 14.34 28.66 -11.46
CA LYS A 395 15.76 28.93 -11.18
C LYS A 395 15.97 30.35 -10.65
N GLU A 396 15.34 31.34 -11.26
CA GLU A 396 15.37 32.74 -10.81
C GLU A 396 14.81 32.89 -9.39
N LEU A 397 13.73 32.17 -9.07
CA LEU A 397 13.13 32.14 -7.74
C LEU A 397 13.94 31.31 -6.72
N GLY A 398 15.03 30.65 -7.12
CA GLY A 398 15.88 29.86 -6.23
C GLY A 398 15.34 28.46 -5.90
N TRP A 399 14.44 27.91 -6.71
CA TRP A 399 13.86 26.58 -6.49
C TRP A 399 14.64 25.47 -7.19
N ARG A 400 14.84 24.36 -6.48
CA ARG A 400 15.58 23.19 -6.96
C ARG A 400 14.78 21.91 -6.77
N LEU A 401 14.78 21.06 -7.80
CA LEU A 401 14.30 19.68 -7.70
C LEU A 401 15.23 18.84 -6.82
N LEU A 402 14.68 18.31 -5.73
CA LEU A 402 15.41 17.47 -4.77
C LEU A 402 15.27 15.99 -5.09
N LEU A 403 14.04 15.54 -5.28
CA LEU A 403 13.72 14.11 -5.35
C LEU A 403 12.50 13.86 -6.21
N GLN A 404 12.52 12.71 -6.88
CA GLN A 404 11.34 12.12 -7.49
C GLN A 404 11.01 10.81 -6.75
N VAL A 405 9.74 10.67 -6.36
CA VAL A 405 9.20 9.51 -5.63
C VAL A 405 7.97 9.02 -6.37
N HIS A 406 8.09 7.91 -7.10
CA HIS A 406 7.00 7.36 -7.91
C HIS A 406 6.44 8.33 -8.98
N ASP A 407 5.32 8.98 -8.75
CA ASP A 407 4.67 10.00 -9.58
C ASP A 407 4.75 11.41 -8.95
N GLU A 408 5.38 11.51 -7.78
CA GLU A 408 5.56 12.73 -7.00
C GLU A 408 6.96 13.34 -7.24
N VAL A 409 7.02 14.67 -7.24
CA VAL A 409 8.27 15.44 -7.22
C VAL A 409 8.32 16.32 -5.98
N ILE A 410 9.52 16.51 -5.45
CA ILE A 410 9.79 17.33 -4.27
C ILE A 410 10.84 18.37 -4.65
N LEU A 411 10.49 19.65 -4.46
CA LEU A 411 11.38 20.78 -4.66
C LEU A 411 11.58 21.53 -3.34
N GLU A 412 12.69 22.26 -3.24
CA GLU A 412 13.00 23.16 -2.13
C GLU A 412 13.42 24.53 -2.67
N GLY A 413 12.97 25.60 -2.02
CA GLY A 413 13.34 26.97 -2.34
C GLY A 413 12.82 27.99 -1.33
N PRO A 414 13.05 29.30 -1.54
CA PRO A 414 12.70 30.37 -0.61
C PRO A 414 11.21 30.42 -0.28
N THR A 415 10.87 30.57 0.99
CA THR A 415 9.49 30.52 1.48
C THR A 415 8.61 31.60 0.84
N GLU A 416 9.14 32.80 0.62
CA GLU A 416 8.39 33.93 0.05
C GLU A 416 7.85 33.66 -1.36
N SER A 417 8.45 32.72 -2.10
CA SER A 417 8.07 32.40 -3.48
C SER A 417 7.40 31.03 -3.64
N ALA A 418 7.05 30.37 -2.53
CA ALA A 418 6.54 29.00 -2.53
C ALA A 418 5.28 28.80 -3.37
N GLU A 419 4.28 29.67 -3.23
CA GLU A 419 3.03 29.57 -4.00
C GLU A 419 3.25 29.82 -5.50
N ALA A 420 4.15 30.74 -5.87
CA ALA A 420 4.51 30.99 -7.26
C ALA A 420 5.23 29.77 -7.86
N ALA A 421 6.17 29.19 -7.13
CA ALA A 421 6.87 27.99 -7.56
C ALA A 421 5.93 26.79 -7.67
N ARG A 422 5.00 26.61 -6.72
CA ARG A 422 3.98 25.56 -6.74
C ARG A 422 3.14 25.63 -8.02
N ALA A 423 2.66 26.81 -8.38
CA ALA A 423 1.88 27.00 -9.61
C ALA A 423 2.67 26.59 -10.86
N ILE A 424 3.96 26.98 -10.93
CA ILE A 424 4.84 26.63 -12.05
C ILE A 424 5.10 25.11 -12.10
N VAL A 425 5.37 24.47 -10.96
CA VAL A 425 5.59 23.02 -10.89
C VAL A 425 4.36 22.25 -11.35
N VAL A 426 3.17 22.65 -10.87
CA VAL A 426 1.88 22.08 -11.29
C VAL A 426 1.70 22.24 -12.81
N GLU A 427 2.01 23.40 -13.37
CA GLU A 427 1.93 23.61 -14.82
C GLU A 427 2.90 22.69 -15.58
N CYS A 428 4.18 22.66 -15.20
CA CYS A 428 5.20 21.81 -15.83
C CYS A 428 4.79 20.33 -15.81
N MET A 429 4.24 19.84 -14.70
CA MET A 429 3.76 18.46 -14.61
C MET A 429 2.48 18.23 -15.42
N SER A 430 1.55 19.18 -15.45
CA SER A 430 0.31 19.04 -16.24
C SER A 430 0.58 19.03 -17.76
N LYS A 431 1.71 19.61 -18.17
CA LYS A 431 2.13 19.76 -19.57
C LYS A 431 3.60 19.32 -19.78
N PRO A 432 3.93 18.04 -19.52
CA PRO A 432 5.31 17.60 -19.38
C PRO A 432 6.04 17.44 -20.72
N PHE A 433 5.36 17.57 -21.86
CA PHE A 433 5.94 17.42 -23.18
C PHE A 433 6.18 18.78 -23.82
N TYR A 434 7.26 19.47 -23.43
CA TYR A 434 7.61 20.80 -23.96
C TYR A 434 6.48 21.83 -23.80
N GLY A 435 5.88 21.89 -22.61
CA GLY A 435 4.73 22.76 -22.34
C GLY A 435 3.41 22.30 -22.97
N THR A 436 3.30 21.03 -23.38
CA THR A 436 2.04 20.44 -23.87
C THR A 436 1.68 19.12 -23.17
N ASN A 437 0.41 18.71 -23.31
CA ASN A 437 -0.07 17.39 -22.92
C ASN A 437 -0.52 16.63 -24.17
N ILE A 438 0.14 15.51 -24.48
CA ILE A 438 -0.20 14.66 -25.64
C ILE A 438 -1.25 13.59 -25.34
N LEU A 439 -1.68 13.48 -24.07
CA LEU A 439 -2.65 12.47 -23.67
C LEU A 439 -4.07 12.88 -24.08
N LYS A 440 -4.97 11.90 -24.11
CA LYS A 440 -6.41 12.11 -24.39
C LYS A 440 -7.19 12.55 -23.15
N VAL A 441 -6.49 12.72 -22.03
CA VAL A 441 -7.00 13.11 -20.72
C VAL A 441 -6.03 14.10 -20.12
N ASP A 442 -6.55 15.04 -19.34
CA ASP A 442 -5.71 15.98 -18.61
C ASP A 442 -4.86 15.25 -17.58
N LEU A 443 -3.63 15.71 -17.39
CA LEU A 443 -2.77 15.27 -16.30
C LEU A 443 -3.08 16.12 -15.08
N ALA A 444 -3.98 15.62 -14.22
CA ALA A 444 -4.29 16.29 -12.97
C ALA A 444 -3.09 16.18 -12.02
N VAL A 445 -2.67 17.31 -11.46
CA VAL A 445 -1.55 17.41 -10.52
C VAL A 445 -2.05 18.13 -9.29
N ASP A 446 -1.87 17.52 -8.12
CA ASP A 446 -2.07 18.19 -6.85
C ASP A 446 -0.72 18.66 -6.32
N GLY A 447 -0.67 19.90 -5.84
CA GLY A 447 0.56 20.53 -5.39
C GLY A 447 0.32 21.27 -4.09
N LYS A 448 1.20 21.07 -3.11
CA LYS A 448 1.14 21.70 -1.79
C LYS A 448 2.52 22.21 -1.37
N CYS A 449 2.51 23.24 -0.53
CA CYS A 449 3.69 23.80 0.12
C CYS A 449 3.70 23.45 1.61
N GLY A 450 4.89 23.23 2.17
CA GLY A 450 5.02 22.91 3.59
C GLY A 450 6.46 23.01 4.08
N LYS A 451 6.64 22.99 5.42
CA LYS A 451 7.97 22.98 6.04
C LYS A 451 8.58 21.59 6.05
N SER A 452 7.76 20.56 6.13
CA SER A 452 8.16 19.17 5.97
C SER A 452 7.41 18.48 4.84
N TRP A 453 7.91 17.32 4.40
CA TRP A 453 7.23 16.49 3.41
C TRP A 453 5.86 16.04 3.90
N TYR A 454 5.69 15.86 5.22
CA TYR A 454 4.39 15.57 5.81
C TYR A 454 3.40 16.73 5.65
N ASP A 455 3.84 17.97 5.92
CA ASP A 455 2.97 19.16 5.85
C ASP A 455 2.62 19.53 4.40
N ALA A 456 3.50 19.20 3.46
CA ALA A 456 3.32 19.43 2.04
C ALA A 456 2.53 18.30 1.34
N LYS A 457 1.80 17.43 2.06
CA LYS A 457 1.03 16.32 1.46
C LYS A 457 -0.45 16.30 1.87
#